data_AF-A0A2M7KLC8-F1
#
_entry.id   AF-A0A2M7KLC8-F1
#
_cell.length_a   1.000
_cell.length_b   1.000
_cell.length_c   1.000
_cell.angle_alpha   90.00
_cell.angle_beta   90.00
_cell.angle_gamma   90.00
#
_symmetry.space_group_name_H-M   'P 1'
#
loop_
_entity.id
_entity.type
_entity.pdbx_description
1 polymer ?
#
loop_
_entity_poly.entity_id
_entity_poly.type
_entity_poly.pdbx_seq_one_letter_code
_entity_poly.pdbx_strand_id
1 'polypeptide(L)'
;LLPEDRLRPLKDSLDPGSIEIATDDSTHRLPGGDLSPVVYLADDWETQGDWPGRYGTYAYILCGMRQYNLVGGVGWPLSLRVRTSDPKVQPARWIWPGRRDDPSSLWNPWDRGRTACGWDDRGETHPFDGKGPDLFVDLGVPRGLYRLSLYWPADRYWWDTPHRVAYRFRLGDGKDTVYCGGRVAEMDRGVYKQFAVRGPVMLTLRVLKDRSSAAGIGAMFLDKLAGLAPSPAGAASEDMLAKRLGLSPSASGTDPSDWKSWLAVTARAREAAAQAETLLADPAAHLGFDQWCRLAELLRDFGATPTVERCYAKALEAAAAKDLAAVEQAADHLLRADQIRSAQPLLSWLLDSGALDPDQRREWARRLFDVHCYLGDIHEARAVADRWLWAPDDPALTGSVSQRLRLLESRSGPKPESAVPGGEEGDKT
;
A
#
# COMPACT_ATOMS: atom_id res chain seq x y z
N LEU A 1 2.60 24.77 -28.72
CA LEU A 1 1.72 25.96 -28.60
C LEU A 1 0.58 25.70 -29.57
N LEU A 2 -0.65 25.50 -29.08
CA LEU A 2 -1.84 25.33 -29.92
C LEU A 2 -2.75 26.57 -29.77
N PRO A 3 -3.52 26.92 -30.82
CA PRO A 3 -4.07 28.26 -31.03
C PRO A 3 -5.43 28.52 -30.34
N GLU A 4 -5.75 29.81 -30.16
CA GLU A 4 -6.88 30.37 -29.38
C GLU A 4 -8.30 30.10 -29.93
N ASP A 5 -8.44 29.52 -31.12
CA ASP A 5 -9.71 29.49 -31.86
C ASP A 5 -10.57 28.24 -31.61
N ARG A 6 -10.13 27.32 -30.75
CA ARG A 6 -10.89 26.10 -30.38
C ARG A 6 -11.61 26.12 -29.03
N LEU A 7 -11.72 27.28 -28.37
CA LEU A 7 -12.42 27.39 -27.09
C LEU A 7 -13.68 28.26 -27.21
N ARG A 8 -14.85 27.62 -27.34
CA ARG A 8 -16.19 28.23 -27.17
C ARG A 8 -17.16 27.23 -26.50
N PRO A 9 -18.22 27.73 -25.85
CA PRO A 9 -18.41 27.55 -24.40
C PRO A 9 -19.40 26.45 -24.04
N LEU A 10 -19.16 25.75 -22.93
CA LEU A 10 -20.20 24.99 -22.24
C LEU A 10 -20.93 25.92 -21.26
N LYS A 11 -22.12 26.37 -21.64
CA LYS A 11 -23.14 26.89 -20.72
C LYS A 11 -23.87 25.67 -20.13
N ASP A 12 -23.47 25.27 -18.94
CA ASP A 12 -24.31 25.20 -17.75
C ASP A 12 -23.42 24.70 -16.60
N SER A 13 -23.56 25.39 -15.47
CA SER A 13 -22.58 25.47 -14.40
C SER A 13 -22.55 24.24 -13.50
N LEU A 14 -21.39 23.60 -13.41
CA LEU A 14 -20.78 23.17 -12.15
C LEU A 14 -19.28 23.49 -12.29
N ASP A 15 -18.75 24.26 -11.35
CA ASP A 15 -17.36 24.72 -11.34
C ASP A 15 -16.41 23.50 -11.33
N PRO A 16 -15.58 23.25 -12.37
CA PRO A 16 -14.75 22.04 -12.44
C PRO A 16 -13.60 22.00 -11.42
N GLY A 17 -13.52 22.97 -10.51
CA GLY A 17 -12.44 23.14 -9.55
C GLY A 17 -12.86 23.20 -8.08
N SER A 18 -14.16 23.14 -7.76
CA SER A 18 -14.62 23.11 -6.38
C SER A 18 -14.90 21.69 -5.94
N ILE A 19 -13.90 21.03 -5.34
CA ILE A 19 -14.17 19.87 -4.50
C ILE A 19 -14.79 20.43 -3.21
N GLU A 20 -16.11 20.30 -3.06
CA GLU A 20 -16.74 20.47 -1.75
C GLU A 20 -16.33 19.30 -0.88
N ILE A 21 -15.47 19.58 0.10
CA ILE A 21 -15.11 18.61 1.13
C ILE A 21 -16.22 18.68 2.18
N ALA A 22 -17.13 17.70 2.16
CA ALA A 22 -18.06 17.49 3.27
C ALA A 22 -17.24 17.02 4.48
N THR A 23 -17.00 17.93 5.43
CA THR A 23 -16.24 17.64 6.65
C THR A 23 -17.19 17.13 7.72
N ASP A 24 -17.13 15.85 8.08
CA ASP A 24 -17.68 15.37 9.34
C ASP A 24 -16.65 15.58 10.47
N ASP A 25 -17.13 15.93 11.66
CA ASP A 25 -16.30 16.34 12.81
C ASP A 25 -15.50 15.19 13.46
N SER A 26 -15.66 13.95 12.98
CA SER A 26 -15.20 12.74 13.67
C SER A 26 -14.02 12.03 12.99
N THR A 27 -13.88 12.17 11.66
CA THR A 27 -12.79 11.55 10.88
C THR A 27 -11.51 12.37 10.86
N HIS A 28 -11.55 13.60 11.37
CA HIS A 28 -10.39 14.49 11.40
C HIS A 28 -9.75 14.60 12.77
N ARG A 29 -10.26 13.97 13.82
CA ARG A 29 -9.68 14.16 15.16
C ARG A 29 -8.55 13.18 15.41
N LEU A 30 -7.37 13.71 15.76
CA LEU A 30 -6.27 12.96 16.33
C LEU A 30 -6.72 12.33 17.66
N PRO A 31 -6.00 11.33 18.20
CA PRO A 31 -6.34 10.71 19.49
C PRO A 31 -6.50 11.69 20.66
N GLY A 32 -5.96 12.91 20.56
CA GLY A 32 -6.12 14.00 21.52
C GLY A 32 -7.32 14.94 21.27
N GLY A 33 -8.14 14.70 20.24
CA GLY A 33 -9.31 15.51 19.90
C GLY A 33 -9.04 16.67 18.92
N ASP A 34 -7.78 16.97 18.62
CA ASP A 34 -7.38 18.02 17.67
C ASP A 34 -7.67 17.64 16.21
N LEU A 35 -8.01 18.61 15.37
CA LEU A 35 -8.19 18.39 13.94
C LEU A 35 -6.84 18.11 13.25
N SER A 36 -6.79 17.02 12.49
CA SER A 36 -5.70 16.64 11.61
C SER A 36 -5.58 17.67 10.49
N PRO A 37 -4.37 18.17 10.21
CA PRO A 37 -4.13 19.06 9.08
C PRO A 37 -4.19 18.31 7.74
N VAL A 38 -4.29 16.98 7.74
CA VAL A 38 -4.29 16.13 6.55
C VAL A 38 -5.52 15.22 6.54
N VAL A 39 -6.19 15.17 5.38
CA VAL A 39 -7.35 14.31 5.13
C VAL A 39 -7.10 13.56 3.83
N TYR A 40 -7.24 12.25 3.83
CA TYR A 40 -7.19 11.46 2.59
C TYR A 40 -8.45 11.72 1.76
N LEU A 41 -8.27 11.92 0.46
CA LEU A 41 -9.36 12.19 -0.47
C LEU A 41 -9.70 10.94 -1.28
N ALA A 42 -8.77 10.49 -2.09
CA ALA A 42 -8.98 9.39 -3.04
C ALA A 42 -7.66 8.88 -3.62
N ASP A 43 -7.77 7.73 -4.28
CA ASP A 43 -6.78 7.26 -5.24
C ASP A 43 -7.17 7.72 -6.64
N ASP A 44 -6.20 8.08 -7.46
CA ASP A 44 -6.38 8.27 -8.90
C ASP A 44 -5.42 7.37 -9.69
N TRP A 45 -6.00 6.42 -10.39
CA TRP A 45 -5.33 5.43 -11.25
C TRP A 45 -5.46 5.77 -12.74
N GLU A 46 -6.35 6.71 -13.08
CA GLU A 46 -6.70 7.03 -14.46
C GLU A 46 -5.74 8.04 -15.07
N THR A 47 -5.25 8.98 -14.26
CA THR A 47 -4.33 10.02 -14.76
C THR A 47 -2.95 9.47 -15.14
N GLN A 48 -2.46 8.45 -14.44
CA GLN A 48 -1.15 7.83 -14.69
C GLN A 48 -0.03 8.87 -14.81
N GLY A 49 0.82 8.84 -15.84
CA GLY A 49 1.87 9.83 -16.01
C GLY A 49 1.43 11.20 -16.54
N ASP A 50 0.15 11.36 -16.93
CA ASP A 50 -0.39 12.55 -17.60
C ASP A 50 -0.88 13.62 -16.61
N TRP A 51 0.04 14.04 -15.74
CA TRP A 51 -0.19 15.07 -14.73
C TRP A 51 -0.46 16.49 -15.24
N PRO A 52 0.08 16.97 -16.39
CA PRO A 52 -0.10 18.36 -16.79
C PRO A 52 -1.57 18.74 -16.98
N GLY A 53 -1.98 19.87 -16.41
CA GLY A 53 -3.37 20.33 -16.44
C GLY A 53 -4.30 19.63 -15.44
N ARG A 54 -3.83 18.58 -14.75
CA ARG A 54 -4.59 17.87 -13.70
C ARG A 54 -4.01 18.10 -12.32
N TYR A 55 -2.69 18.09 -12.19
CA TYR A 55 -1.95 18.22 -10.94
C TYR A 55 -0.84 19.27 -11.03
N GLY A 56 -0.47 19.82 -9.88
CA GLY A 56 0.71 20.68 -9.75
C GLY A 56 0.51 22.11 -10.25
N THR A 57 -0.73 22.57 -10.32
CA THR A 57 -1.10 23.94 -10.73
C THR A 57 -0.47 25.00 -9.83
N TYR A 58 -0.31 24.71 -8.53
CA TYR A 58 0.36 25.61 -7.60
C TYR A 58 1.85 25.30 -7.50
N ALA A 59 2.24 24.06 -7.23
CA ALA A 59 3.63 23.63 -7.24
C ALA A 59 3.77 22.14 -7.59
N TYR A 60 4.90 21.76 -8.20
CA TYR A 60 5.21 20.36 -8.48
C TYR A 60 6.68 20.06 -8.24
N ILE A 61 6.95 18.79 -7.90
CA ILE A 61 8.27 18.20 -7.77
C ILE A 61 8.25 16.86 -8.50
N LEU A 62 8.96 16.78 -9.62
CA LEU A 62 9.18 15.53 -10.35
C LEU A 62 10.53 14.95 -9.92
N CYS A 63 10.50 13.84 -9.20
CA CYS A 63 11.64 13.28 -8.49
C CYS A 63 12.62 12.63 -9.47
N GLY A 64 13.89 13.06 -9.45
CA GLY A 64 14.95 12.42 -10.23
C GLY A 64 14.83 12.53 -11.76
N MET A 65 13.95 13.39 -12.27
CA MET A 65 13.56 13.51 -13.69
C MET A 65 14.74 13.56 -14.69
N ARG A 66 15.85 14.24 -14.35
CA ARG A 66 17.04 14.34 -15.22
C ARG A 66 18.36 14.23 -14.43
N GLN A 67 18.44 13.29 -13.48
CA GLN A 67 19.47 13.21 -12.40
C GLN A 67 19.37 14.34 -11.35
N TYR A 68 18.49 15.30 -11.58
CA TYR A 68 18.01 16.30 -10.65
C TYR A 68 16.48 16.34 -10.67
N ASN A 69 15.89 17.00 -9.68
CA ASN A 69 14.45 17.17 -9.60
C ASN A 69 14.01 18.24 -10.59
N LEU A 70 12.94 17.99 -11.34
CA LEU A 70 12.27 19.06 -12.07
C LEU A 70 11.20 19.67 -11.16
N VAL A 71 11.29 20.96 -10.89
CA VAL A 71 10.40 21.67 -9.97
C VAL A 71 9.78 22.86 -10.67
N GLY A 72 8.62 23.32 -10.22
CA GLY A 72 7.98 24.51 -10.75
C GLY A 72 6.61 24.77 -10.17
N GLY A 73 5.85 25.62 -10.86
CA GLY A 73 4.58 26.19 -10.40
C GLY A 73 4.78 27.55 -9.71
N VAL A 74 3.68 28.31 -9.60
CA VAL A 74 3.68 29.67 -9.03
C VAL A 74 3.98 29.72 -7.53
N GLY A 75 3.85 28.59 -6.84
CA GLY A 75 4.11 28.42 -5.41
C GLY A 75 5.52 27.99 -5.05
N TRP A 76 6.41 27.82 -6.03
CA TRP A 76 7.81 27.46 -5.79
C TRP A 76 8.65 28.70 -5.42
N PRO A 77 9.64 28.61 -4.49
CA PRO A 77 10.15 27.40 -3.82
C PRO A 77 9.35 26.95 -2.60
N LEU A 78 9.26 25.62 -2.44
CA LEU A 78 8.77 24.98 -1.21
C LEU A 78 9.95 24.55 -0.33
N SER A 79 9.75 24.51 0.99
CA SER A 79 10.70 23.86 1.89
C SER A 79 10.68 22.35 1.61
N LEU A 80 11.81 21.79 1.20
CA LEU A 80 11.93 20.40 0.79
C LEU A 80 13.24 19.80 1.31
N ARG A 81 13.14 18.65 1.97
CA ARG A 81 14.30 17.82 2.34
C ARG A 81 14.01 16.36 2.06
N VAL A 82 14.94 15.67 1.43
CA VAL A 82 14.86 14.23 1.16
C VAL A 82 16.00 13.55 1.92
N ARG A 83 15.71 12.46 2.61
CA ARG A 83 16.69 11.69 3.40
C ARG A 83 16.24 10.24 3.51
N THR A 84 17.11 9.36 3.99
CA THR A 84 16.74 7.97 4.29
C THR A 84 16.76 7.73 5.80
N SER A 85 16.24 6.58 6.28
CA SER A 85 16.39 6.21 7.69
C SER A 85 17.84 5.94 8.08
N ASP A 86 18.70 5.59 7.12
CA ASP A 86 20.14 5.48 7.36
C ASP A 86 20.83 6.81 7.03
N PRO A 87 21.33 7.56 8.03
CA PRO A 87 21.97 8.86 7.78
C PRO A 87 23.23 8.77 6.92
N LYS A 88 23.80 7.57 6.71
CA LYS A 88 24.95 7.33 5.83
C LYS A 88 24.54 7.09 4.38
N VAL A 89 23.27 6.80 4.12
CA VAL A 89 22.74 6.52 2.78
C VAL A 89 22.00 7.74 2.25
N GLN A 90 22.53 8.33 1.18
CA GLN A 90 21.85 9.39 0.45
C GLN A 90 20.77 8.80 -0.45
N PRO A 91 19.57 9.40 -0.51
CA PRO A 91 18.54 9.02 -1.47
C PRO A 91 19.11 9.07 -2.89
N ALA A 92 18.86 8.04 -3.69
CA ALA A 92 19.20 8.07 -5.09
C ALA A 92 18.09 8.73 -5.91
N ARG A 93 18.49 9.15 -7.11
CA ARG A 93 17.61 9.72 -8.14
C ARG A 93 17.71 8.77 -9.29
N TRP A 94 16.69 7.93 -9.42
CA TRP A 94 16.71 6.87 -10.40
C TRP A 94 15.92 7.28 -11.63
N ILE A 95 16.49 6.97 -12.80
CA ILE A 95 15.79 7.01 -14.09
C ILE A 95 15.78 5.57 -14.57
N TRP A 96 14.59 5.02 -14.78
CA TRP A 96 14.42 3.68 -15.33
C TRP A 96 14.56 3.75 -16.86
N PRO A 97 15.67 3.26 -17.45
CA PRO A 97 15.90 3.34 -18.88
C PRO A 97 14.90 2.48 -19.66
N GLY A 98 14.58 2.89 -20.89
CA GLY A 98 13.72 2.13 -21.81
C GLY A 98 12.21 2.29 -21.60
N ARG A 99 11.76 3.18 -20.71
CA ARG A 99 10.33 3.37 -20.40
C ARG A 99 9.76 4.72 -20.82
N ARG A 100 10.15 5.19 -22.00
CA ARG A 100 9.68 6.49 -22.50
C ARG A 100 8.25 6.46 -23.05
N ASP A 101 7.70 5.28 -23.28
CA ASP A 101 6.36 5.09 -23.86
C ASP A 101 5.36 4.47 -22.87
N ASP A 102 5.78 4.16 -21.64
CA ASP A 102 4.89 3.61 -20.62
C ASP A 102 3.93 4.71 -20.13
N PRO A 103 2.61 4.53 -20.23
CA PRO A 103 1.62 5.52 -19.77
C PRO A 103 1.76 5.92 -18.29
N SER A 104 2.30 5.05 -17.43
CA SER A 104 2.62 5.34 -16.03
C SER A 104 3.87 6.20 -15.84
N SER A 105 4.66 6.41 -16.89
CA SER A 105 5.83 7.29 -16.83
C SER A 105 5.39 8.74 -16.91
N LEU A 106 5.90 9.55 -15.98
CA LEU A 106 5.54 10.96 -15.86
C LEU A 106 5.90 11.71 -17.14
N TRP A 107 4.99 12.58 -17.59
CA TRP A 107 5.29 13.54 -18.64
C TRP A 107 6.41 14.49 -18.18
N ASN A 108 7.48 14.55 -18.96
CA ASN A 108 8.61 15.43 -18.76
C ASN A 108 8.47 16.63 -19.70
N PRO A 109 8.13 17.83 -19.18
CA PRO A 109 7.92 19.00 -20.03
C PRO A 109 9.20 19.52 -20.68
N TRP A 110 10.37 19.16 -20.15
CA TRP A 110 11.67 19.56 -20.73
C TRP A 110 12.00 18.75 -21.97
N ASP A 111 11.95 17.43 -21.86
CA ASP A 111 12.29 16.51 -22.96
C ASP A 111 11.10 16.25 -23.90
N ARG A 112 9.90 16.79 -23.57
CA ARG A 112 8.63 16.60 -24.31
C ARG A 112 8.32 15.13 -24.59
N GLY A 113 8.54 14.29 -23.59
CA GLY A 113 8.29 12.86 -23.63
C GLY A 113 8.04 12.34 -22.22
N ARG A 114 7.93 11.03 -22.03
CA ARG A 114 7.78 10.45 -20.68
C ARG A 114 9.11 9.98 -20.14
N THR A 115 9.24 10.07 -18.82
CA THR A 115 10.37 9.51 -18.08
C THR A 115 9.84 8.75 -16.88
N ALA A 116 10.19 7.47 -16.81
CA ALA A 116 10.09 6.74 -15.56
C ALA A 116 11.24 7.19 -14.67
N CYS A 117 10.93 7.90 -13.59
CA CYS A 117 11.92 8.36 -12.62
C CYS A 117 11.34 8.47 -11.21
N GLY A 118 12.22 8.49 -10.22
CA GLY A 118 11.83 8.70 -8.83
C GLY A 118 13.01 8.99 -7.92
N TRP A 119 12.69 9.27 -6.66
CA TRP A 119 13.63 9.05 -5.57
C TRP A 119 13.51 7.61 -5.10
N ASP A 120 14.63 7.05 -4.68
CA ASP A 120 14.73 5.75 -4.04
C ASP A 120 15.63 5.83 -2.81
N ASP A 121 15.41 4.93 -1.87
CA ASP A 121 16.15 4.74 -0.62
C ASP A 121 17.49 4.00 -0.78
N ARG A 122 17.82 3.47 -1.97
CA ARG A 122 18.87 2.47 -2.23
C ARG A 122 18.72 1.17 -1.46
N GLY A 123 17.47 0.79 -1.19
CA GLY A 123 17.13 -0.40 -0.42
C GLY A 123 17.56 -1.72 -1.08
N GLU A 124 18.02 -1.70 -2.33
CA GLU A 124 18.53 -2.88 -3.04
C GLU A 124 19.81 -3.44 -2.40
N THR A 125 20.47 -2.70 -1.51
CA THR A 125 21.56 -3.21 -0.66
C THR A 125 21.06 -4.15 0.45
N HIS A 126 19.75 -4.14 0.72
CA HIS A 126 19.04 -4.93 1.72
C HIS A 126 17.73 -5.50 1.15
N PRO A 127 17.75 -6.27 0.05
CA PRO A 127 16.52 -6.63 -0.65
C PRO A 127 15.69 -7.65 0.15
N PHE A 128 14.40 -7.36 0.31
CA PHE A 128 13.36 -8.26 0.84
C PHE A 128 13.45 -8.62 2.33
N ASP A 129 14.35 -8.02 3.09
CA ASP A 129 14.60 -8.38 4.50
C ASP A 129 13.89 -7.47 5.52
N GLY A 130 13.24 -6.39 5.07
CA GLY A 130 12.63 -5.38 5.94
C GLY A 130 13.62 -4.54 6.74
N LYS A 131 14.94 -4.64 6.47
CA LYS A 131 16.01 -4.01 7.24
C LYS A 131 16.67 -2.82 6.52
N GLY A 132 16.35 -2.60 5.24
CA GLY A 132 16.93 -1.54 4.41
C GLY A 132 16.12 -0.27 4.40
N PRO A 133 16.78 0.87 4.13
CA PRO A 133 16.36 2.17 4.62
C PRO A 133 14.95 2.57 4.18
N ASP A 134 14.25 3.37 4.97
CA ASP A 134 13.01 3.99 4.50
C ASP A 134 13.34 5.32 3.83
N LEU A 135 12.50 5.75 2.88
CA LEU A 135 12.61 7.07 2.27
C LEU A 135 11.80 8.10 3.08
N PHE A 136 12.39 9.25 3.37
CA PHE A 136 11.72 10.37 4.02
C PHE A 136 11.75 11.60 3.13
N VAL A 137 10.61 12.29 3.07
CA VAL A 137 10.45 13.59 2.43
C VAL A 137 9.79 14.56 3.40
N ASP A 138 10.53 15.57 3.83
CA ASP A 138 10.00 16.68 4.62
C ASP A 138 9.57 17.80 3.65
N LEU A 139 8.27 18.12 3.61
CA LEU A 139 7.64 19.08 2.71
C LEU A 139 6.91 20.16 3.51
N GLY A 140 7.29 21.42 3.30
CA GLY A 140 6.59 22.57 3.85
C GLY A 140 5.39 22.94 2.97
N VAL A 141 4.18 22.78 3.50
CA VAL A 141 2.96 23.25 2.86
C VAL A 141 2.66 24.66 3.38
N PRO A 142 2.55 25.67 2.49
CA PRO A 142 2.34 27.06 2.89
C PRO A 142 0.93 27.28 3.47
N ARG A 143 0.66 28.48 4.00
CA ARG A 143 -0.66 28.84 4.50
C ARG A 143 -1.74 28.66 3.42
N GLY A 144 -2.86 28.03 3.79
CA GLY A 144 -4.00 27.81 2.90
C GLY A 144 -4.48 26.36 2.91
N LEU A 145 -5.46 26.07 2.06
CA LEU A 145 -5.95 24.71 1.82
C LEU A 145 -5.46 24.23 0.46
N TYR A 146 -4.86 23.05 0.44
CA TYR A 146 -4.24 22.48 -0.75
C TYR A 146 -4.64 21.03 -0.95
N ARG A 147 -4.68 20.57 -2.20
CA ARG A 147 -4.62 19.16 -2.53
C ARG A 147 -3.15 18.78 -2.70
N LEU A 148 -2.67 17.89 -1.85
CA LEU A 148 -1.39 17.21 -2.01
C LEU A 148 -1.64 15.90 -2.75
N SER A 149 -0.93 15.67 -3.85
CA SER A 149 -0.99 14.42 -4.59
C SER A 149 0.40 13.79 -4.66
N LEU A 150 0.51 12.57 -4.15
CA LEU A 150 1.74 11.78 -4.14
C LEU A 150 1.66 10.72 -5.23
N TYR A 151 2.64 10.66 -6.12
CA TYR A 151 2.62 9.77 -7.27
C TYR A 151 3.67 8.67 -7.18
N TRP A 152 3.21 7.42 -7.34
CA TRP A 152 4.06 6.26 -7.55
C TRP A 152 3.91 5.74 -8.99
N PRO A 153 4.99 5.72 -9.79
CA PRO A 153 4.95 5.14 -11.14
C PRO A 153 4.89 3.62 -11.09
N ALA A 154 4.56 2.98 -12.21
CA ALA A 154 4.53 1.53 -12.25
C ALA A 154 5.93 0.91 -12.13
N ASP A 155 6.13 0.08 -11.11
CA ASP A 155 7.33 -0.73 -11.00
C ASP A 155 7.16 -2.05 -11.77
N ARG A 156 7.49 -2.02 -13.07
CA ARG A 156 7.55 -3.23 -13.91
C ARG A 156 8.83 -4.07 -13.72
N TYR A 157 9.85 -3.60 -12.99
CA TYR A 157 11.10 -4.38 -12.84
C TYR A 157 10.87 -5.54 -11.90
N TRP A 158 10.07 -5.32 -10.86
CA TRP A 158 9.76 -6.34 -9.86
C TRP A 158 8.36 -6.93 -10.00
N TRP A 159 7.61 -6.52 -11.03
CA TRP A 159 6.22 -6.94 -11.27
C TRP A 159 6.04 -8.44 -11.49
N ASP A 160 6.88 -9.02 -12.36
CA ASP A 160 6.87 -10.45 -12.68
C ASP A 160 7.81 -11.26 -11.78
N THR A 161 8.22 -10.67 -10.65
CA THR A 161 9.04 -11.35 -9.66
C THR A 161 8.19 -11.79 -8.47
N PRO A 162 8.63 -12.80 -7.69
CA PRO A 162 7.97 -13.16 -6.43
C PRO A 162 7.94 -12.02 -5.40
N HIS A 163 8.71 -10.95 -5.60
CA HIS A 163 8.83 -9.81 -4.70
C HIS A 163 8.19 -8.56 -5.31
N ARG A 164 6.88 -8.63 -5.55
CA ARG A 164 6.13 -7.48 -6.06
C ARG A 164 6.27 -6.29 -5.14
N VAL A 165 6.43 -5.13 -5.75
CA VAL A 165 6.60 -3.88 -5.01
C VAL A 165 5.32 -3.52 -4.28
N ALA A 166 5.45 -3.40 -2.97
CA ALA A 166 4.42 -2.88 -2.09
C ALA A 166 5.09 -1.99 -1.04
N TYR A 167 4.59 -0.77 -0.92
CA TYR A 167 5.03 0.21 0.05
C TYR A 167 3.95 0.43 1.09
N ARG A 168 4.37 0.72 2.31
CA ARG A 168 3.53 1.51 3.22
C ARG A 168 4.02 2.94 3.22
N PHE A 169 3.13 3.88 3.40
CA PHE A 169 3.51 5.28 3.61
C PHE A 169 2.82 5.85 4.85
N ARG A 170 3.45 6.87 5.42
CA ARG A 170 2.92 7.67 6.53
C ARG A 170 3.15 9.14 6.24
N LEU A 171 2.12 9.95 6.41
CA LEU A 171 2.18 11.41 6.48
C LEU A 171 2.01 11.83 7.94
N GLY A 172 2.98 12.60 8.44
CA GLY A 172 3.00 13.03 9.84
C GLY A 172 3.80 14.31 10.05
N ASP A 173 4.09 14.64 11.30
CA ASP A 173 4.89 15.81 11.70
C ASP A 173 6.41 15.52 11.74
N GLY A 174 6.83 14.31 11.39
CA GLY A 174 8.21 13.84 11.45
C GLY A 174 8.68 13.43 12.85
N LYS A 175 7.81 13.49 13.84
CA LYS A 175 8.00 12.96 15.19
C LYS A 175 7.15 11.68 15.32
N ASP A 176 6.14 11.70 16.18
CA ASP A 176 5.30 10.55 16.48
C ASP A 176 3.87 10.69 15.95
N THR A 177 3.48 11.89 15.51
CA THR A 177 2.11 12.13 15.06
C THR A 177 1.95 11.67 13.61
N VAL A 178 1.16 10.62 13.41
CA VAL A 178 0.75 10.18 12.07
C VAL A 178 -0.63 10.78 11.79
N TYR A 179 -0.71 11.62 10.77
CA TYR A 179 -1.97 12.21 10.30
C TYR A 179 -2.72 11.26 9.38
N CYS A 180 -1.99 10.59 8.50
CA CYS A 180 -2.54 9.62 7.56
C CYS A 180 -1.47 8.60 7.18
N GLY A 181 -1.88 7.44 6.72
CA GLY A 181 -1.00 6.44 6.14
C GLY A 181 -1.79 5.48 5.29
N GLY A 182 -1.08 4.67 4.52
CA GLY A 182 -1.72 3.70 3.66
C GLY A 182 -0.71 2.75 3.03
N ARG A 183 -1.25 1.88 2.18
CA ARG A 183 -0.46 0.97 1.36
C ARG A 183 -0.52 1.43 -0.10
N VAL A 184 0.60 1.27 -0.78
CA VAL A 184 0.70 1.40 -2.24
C VAL A 184 1.18 0.05 -2.75
N ALA A 185 0.28 -0.68 -3.39
CA ALA A 185 0.55 -1.97 -4.02
C ALA A 185 -0.16 -1.99 -5.37
N GLU A 186 0.10 -3.00 -6.19
CA GLU A 186 -0.59 -3.20 -7.48
C GLU A 186 -0.49 -1.96 -8.39
N MET A 187 0.67 -1.30 -8.39
CA MET A 187 0.91 -0.04 -9.11
C MET A 187 1.07 -0.24 -10.63
N ASP A 188 0.39 -1.20 -11.26
CA ASP A 188 0.59 -1.58 -12.66
C ASP A 188 0.48 -0.41 -13.66
N ARG A 189 -0.31 0.61 -13.32
CA ARG A 189 -0.50 1.83 -14.14
C ARG A 189 0.04 3.10 -13.50
N GLY A 190 0.68 2.97 -12.34
CA GLY A 190 0.98 4.08 -11.44
C GLY A 190 -0.27 4.60 -10.74
N VAL A 191 -0.07 5.29 -9.61
CA VAL A 191 -1.17 5.75 -8.76
C VAL A 191 -0.84 7.06 -8.08
N TYR A 192 -1.84 7.93 -8.01
CA TYR A 192 -1.85 9.09 -7.14
C TYR A 192 -2.58 8.76 -5.84
N LYS A 193 -1.95 9.07 -4.71
CA LYS A 193 -2.63 9.18 -3.41
C LYS A 193 -2.91 10.65 -3.15
N GLN A 194 -4.18 11.03 -2.99
CA GLN A 194 -4.60 12.41 -2.84
C GLN A 194 -5.00 12.75 -1.41
N PHE A 195 -4.63 13.94 -0.96
CA PHE A 195 -4.92 14.44 0.37
C PHE A 195 -5.32 15.92 0.32
N ALA A 196 -6.30 16.33 1.11
CA ALA A 196 -6.48 17.73 1.47
C ALA A 196 -5.55 18.05 2.64
N VAL A 197 -4.83 19.16 2.53
CA VAL A 197 -3.85 19.61 3.51
C VAL A 197 -4.10 21.07 3.87
N ARG A 198 -4.30 21.34 5.16
CA ARG A 198 -4.38 22.69 5.70
C ARG A 198 -3.01 23.12 6.22
N GLY A 199 -2.39 24.08 5.53
CA GLY A 199 -1.16 24.71 5.98
C GLY A 199 -1.40 26.03 6.73
N PRO A 200 -0.36 26.60 7.37
CA PRO A 200 1.04 26.19 7.24
C PRO A 200 1.35 24.94 8.07
N VAL A 201 2.02 23.96 7.47
CA VAL A 201 2.44 22.73 8.15
C VAL A 201 3.70 22.16 7.51
N MET A 202 4.59 21.58 8.31
CA MET A 202 5.70 20.76 7.83
C MET A 202 5.25 19.30 7.87
N LEU A 203 5.09 18.69 6.71
CA LEU A 203 4.73 17.28 6.59
C LEU A 203 5.96 16.43 6.35
N THR A 204 6.08 15.32 7.07
CA THR A 204 7.02 14.25 6.75
C THR A 204 6.26 13.10 6.12
N LEU A 205 6.54 12.84 4.85
CA LEU A 205 6.22 11.58 4.19
C LEU A 205 7.33 10.57 4.51
N ARG A 206 6.98 9.46 5.15
CA ARG A 206 7.84 8.28 5.25
C ARG A 206 7.29 7.20 4.33
N VAL A 207 8.07 6.76 3.34
CA VAL A 207 7.78 5.58 2.53
C VAL A 207 8.60 4.43 3.10
N LEU A 208 7.89 3.45 3.63
CA LEU A 208 8.46 2.23 4.15
C LEU A 208 8.64 1.24 3.02
N LYS A 209 9.85 0.72 2.90
CA LYS A 209 10.20 -0.28 1.90
C LYS A 209 9.45 -1.59 2.14
N ASP A 210 9.18 -1.87 3.41
CA ASP A 210 8.72 -3.18 3.86
C ASP A 210 9.62 -4.27 3.26
N ARG A 211 9.04 -5.23 2.53
CA ARG A 211 9.79 -6.29 1.85
C ARG A 211 9.94 -6.04 0.36
N SER A 212 9.76 -4.81 -0.11
CA SER A 212 10.14 -4.42 -1.48
C SER A 212 11.66 -4.40 -1.66
N SER A 213 12.13 -4.32 -2.89
CA SER A 213 13.55 -4.11 -3.22
C SER A 213 14.05 -2.76 -2.70
N ALA A 214 13.31 -1.68 -2.95
CA ALA A 214 13.61 -0.30 -2.56
C ALA A 214 12.30 0.50 -2.34
N ALA A 215 12.26 1.42 -1.38
CA ALA A 215 11.20 2.41 -1.22
C ALA A 215 11.43 3.58 -2.18
N GLY A 216 10.38 3.97 -2.92
CA GLY A 216 10.50 5.08 -3.85
C GLY A 216 9.26 5.95 -3.93
N ILE A 217 9.38 7.07 -4.65
CA ILE A 217 8.27 7.95 -5.05
C ILE A 217 8.65 8.71 -6.33
N GLY A 218 7.70 8.86 -7.27
CA GLY A 218 7.97 9.47 -8.58
C GLY A 218 7.75 10.98 -8.63
N ALA A 219 6.70 11.48 -7.97
CA ALA A 219 6.42 12.91 -7.93
C ALA A 219 5.53 13.32 -6.76
N MET A 220 5.54 14.62 -6.50
CA MET A 220 4.64 15.28 -5.56
C MET A 220 4.06 16.52 -6.21
N PHE A 221 2.76 16.73 -6.02
CA PHE A 221 2.03 17.86 -6.59
C PHE A 221 1.24 18.57 -5.50
N LEU A 222 1.18 19.89 -5.62
CA LEU A 222 0.38 20.74 -4.75
C LEU A 222 -0.53 21.60 -5.64
N ASP A 223 -1.82 21.52 -5.38
CA ASP A 223 -2.85 22.33 -6.02
C ASP A 223 -3.57 23.14 -4.95
N LYS A 224 -3.83 24.42 -5.21
CA LYS A 224 -4.59 25.25 -4.28
C LYS A 224 -6.06 24.90 -4.42
N LEU A 225 -6.71 24.52 -3.32
CA LEU A 225 -8.16 24.32 -3.31
C LEU A 225 -8.84 25.68 -3.13
N ALA A 226 -9.71 26.07 -4.06
CA ALA A 226 -10.47 27.30 -3.94
C ALA A 226 -11.51 27.18 -2.82
N GLY A 227 -11.59 28.18 -1.94
CA GLY A 227 -12.78 28.41 -1.12
C GLY A 227 -12.89 27.70 0.24
N LEU A 228 -11.98 27.99 1.17
CA LEU A 228 -12.36 28.34 2.55
C LEU A 228 -11.42 29.47 2.97
N ALA A 229 -11.75 30.70 2.55
CA ALA A 229 -11.22 31.84 3.28
C ALA A 229 -11.66 31.65 4.74
N PRO A 230 -10.76 31.69 5.74
CA PRO A 230 -11.22 31.74 7.12
C PRO A 230 -12.08 32.98 7.24
N SER A 231 -13.39 32.82 7.43
CA SER A 231 -14.25 33.94 7.74
C SER A 231 -13.69 34.60 9.00
N PRO A 232 -13.42 35.92 9.00
CA PRO A 232 -12.94 36.62 10.17
C PRO A 232 -14.13 36.84 11.13
N ALA A 233 -14.64 35.78 11.75
CA ALA A 233 -15.58 35.87 12.87
C ALA A 233 -15.78 34.50 13.54
N GLY A 234 -14.96 34.19 14.54
CA GLY A 234 -15.48 33.39 15.64
C GLY A 234 -16.46 34.26 16.41
N ALA A 235 -17.78 33.99 16.31
CA ALA A 235 -18.80 34.34 17.32
C ALA A 235 -20.26 34.19 16.82
N ALA A 236 -20.56 34.04 15.52
CA ALA A 236 -21.96 34.07 15.08
C ALA A 236 -22.23 33.12 13.91
N SER A 237 -22.65 31.87 14.17
CA SER A 237 -23.27 31.07 13.10
C SER A 237 -24.35 30.07 13.50
N GLU A 238 -24.56 29.75 14.79
CA GLU A 238 -25.62 28.79 15.14
C GLU A 238 -27.04 29.38 15.01
N ASP A 239 -27.24 30.65 15.36
CA ASP A 239 -28.59 31.25 15.40
C ASP A 239 -29.12 31.67 14.00
N MET A 240 -28.22 31.81 13.02
CA MET A 240 -28.60 32.24 11.66
C MET A 240 -29.01 31.07 10.74
N LEU A 241 -28.51 29.86 11.00
CA LEU A 241 -28.85 28.66 10.22
C LEU A 241 -30.24 28.11 10.60
N ALA A 242 -30.58 28.16 11.89
CA ALA A 242 -31.87 27.70 12.41
C ALA A 242 -33.07 28.53 11.91
N LYS A 243 -32.89 29.85 11.71
CA LYS A 243 -33.92 30.74 11.18
C LYS A 243 -34.14 30.63 9.67
N ARG A 244 -33.16 30.11 8.91
CA ARG A 244 -33.27 29.98 7.44
C ARG A 244 -33.92 28.68 6.98
N LEU A 245 -33.99 27.65 7.83
CA LEU A 245 -34.41 26.32 7.43
C LEU A 245 -35.86 25.94 7.81
N GLY A 246 -36.66 26.87 8.34
CA GLY A 246 -38.12 26.81 8.52
C GLY A 246 -38.83 25.44 8.35
N LEU A 247 -38.50 24.43 9.15
CA LEU A 247 -39.10 23.09 9.03
C LEU A 247 -39.58 22.57 10.39
N SER A 248 -40.87 22.29 10.46
CA SER A 248 -41.52 21.40 11.43
C SER A 248 -41.72 20.02 10.79
N PRO A 249 -41.78 18.92 11.57
CA PRO A 249 -41.50 17.59 11.07
C PRO A 249 -42.74 16.82 10.62
N SER A 250 -42.71 16.22 9.42
CA SER A 250 -43.31 14.89 9.19
C SER A 250 -42.88 14.23 7.87
N ALA A 251 -42.46 12.97 8.02
CA ALA A 251 -42.58 11.78 7.17
C ALA A 251 -42.05 11.69 5.70
N SER A 252 -41.17 10.69 5.53
CA SER A 252 -40.77 9.89 4.34
C SER A 252 -40.07 10.62 3.18
N GLY A 253 -38.80 10.42 2.81
CA GLY A 253 -37.87 9.27 2.93
C GLY A 253 -37.56 8.80 1.49
N THR A 254 -36.36 8.97 0.90
CA THR A 254 -35.00 8.64 1.36
C THR A 254 -33.94 9.68 0.96
N ASP A 255 -33.04 10.01 1.90
CA ASP A 255 -31.94 11.00 1.82
C ASP A 255 -30.58 10.31 2.09
N PRO A 256 -29.47 10.62 1.38
CA PRO A 256 -28.16 9.94 1.50
C PRO A 256 -27.37 10.18 2.81
N SER A 257 -27.98 10.79 3.84
CA SER A 257 -27.38 11.03 5.17
C SER A 257 -27.45 9.80 6.11
N ASP A 258 -27.72 8.60 5.60
CA ASP A 258 -28.00 7.43 6.45
C ASP A 258 -26.73 6.85 7.10
N TRP A 259 -26.39 7.40 8.27
CA TRP A 259 -25.42 6.92 9.26
C TRP A 259 -25.56 5.42 9.61
N LYS A 260 -26.73 4.80 9.32
CA LYS A 260 -26.90 3.34 9.39
C LYS A 260 -25.99 2.60 8.42
N SER A 261 -25.53 3.22 7.33
CA SER A 261 -24.58 2.64 6.38
C SER A 261 -23.17 2.53 6.99
N TRP A 262 -22.78 3.48 7.85
CA TRP A 262 -21.47 3.47 8.53
C TRP A 262 -21.50 2.62 9.80
N LEU A 263 -22.61 2.69 10.56
CA LEU A 263 -22.89 1.71 11.59
C LEU A 263 -23.02 0.30 11.01
N ALA A 264 -23.42 0.14 9.74
CA ALA A 264 -23.37 -1.14 9.05
C ALA A 264 -21.95 -1.56 8.64
N VAL A 265 -20.94 -0.67 8.55
CA VAL A 265 -19.53 -1.08 8.31
C VAL A 265 -18.87 -1.53 9.62
N THR A 266 -19.07 -0.80 10.72
CA THR A 266 -18.57 -1.20 12.05
C THR A 266 -19.42 -2.32 12.66
N ALA A 267 -20.73 -2.35 12.40
CA ALA A 267 -21.56 -3.51 12.67
C ALA A 267 -21.21 -4.65 11.72
N ARG A 268 -20.87 -4.45 10.43
CA ARG A 268 -20.34 -5.55 9.58
C ARG A 268 -19.02 -6.09 10.08
N ALA A 269 -18.13 -5.27 10.62
CA ALA A 269 -16.90 -5.77 11.22
C ALA A 269 -17.17 -6.56 12.50
N ARG A 270 -18.11 -6.10 13.35
CA ARG A 270 -18.54 -6.81 14.57
C ARG A 270 -19.43 -8.03 14.29
N GLU A 271 -20.24 -7.97 13.26
CA GLU A 271 -21.14 -9.01 12.76
C GLU A 271 -20.34 -10.03 11.96
N ALA A 272 -19.30 -9.64 11.23
CA ALA A 272 -18.32 -10.57 10.65
C ALA A 272 -17.45 -11.22 11.72
N ALA A 273 -17.05 -10.50 12.78
CA ALA A 273 -16.37 -11.09 13.92
C ALA A 273 -17.30 -12.05 14.70
N ALA A 274 -18.56 -11.67 14.94
CA ALA A 274 -19.56 -12.52 15.58
C ALA A 274 -20.02 -13.69 14.69
N GLN A 275 -20.12 -13.49 13.37
CA GLN A 275 -20.36 -14.56 12.40
C GLN A 275 -19.14 -15.47 12.33
N ALA A 276 -17.91 -14.96 12.34
CA ALA A 276 -16.72 -15.78 12.43
C ALA A 276 -16.69 -16.60 13.74
N GLU A 277 -17.07 -16.03 14.88
CA GLU A 277 -17.23 -16.76 16.15
C GLU A 277 -18.38 -17.79 16.10
N THR A 278 -19.48 -17.50 15.40
CA THR A 278 -20.60 -18.43 15.21
C THR A 278 -20.23 -19.57 14.25
N LEU A 279 -19.47 -19.27 13.20
CA LEU A 279 -18.92 -20.23 12.22
C LEU A 279 -17.85 -21.13 12.84
N LEU A 280 -17.11 -20.63 13.84
CA LEU A 280 -16.21 -21.42 14.67
C LEU A 280 -16.96 -22.42 15.56
N ALA A 281 -18.22 -22.13 15.93
CA ALA A 281 -19.04 -23.00 16.77
C ALA A 281 -19.69 -24.16 16.00
N ASP A 282 -19.91 -24.01 14.69
CA ASP A 282 -20.36 -25.10 13.80
C ASP A 282 -19.63 -25.06 12.44
N PRO A 283 -18.45 -25.71 12.33
CA PRO A 283 -17.66 -25.77 11.10
C PRO A 283 -18.34 -26.47 9.92
N ALA A 284 -19.49 -27.13 10.14
CA ALA A 284 -20.25 -27.79 9.08
C ALA A 284 -21.20 -26.83 8.34
N ALA A 285 -21.44 -25.63 8.87
CA ALA A 285 -22.28 -24.61 8.25
C ALA A 285 -21.65 -24.10 6.93
N HIS A 286 -22.36 -24.32 5.83
CA HIS A 286 -21.88 -24.00 4.49
C HIS A 286 -21.69 -22.49 4.29
N LEU A 287 -20.44 -22.04 4.24
CA LEU A 287 -20.10 -20.73 3.69
C LEU A 287 -20.07 -20.80 2.17
N GLY A 288 -20.88 -19.98 1.51
CA GLY A 288 -20.78 -19.77 0.07
C GLY A 288 -19.51 -18.97 -0.29
N PHE A 289 -19.01 -19.14 -1.51
CA PHE A 289 -17.81 -18.44 -2.03
C PHE A 289 -17.88 -16.90 -1.89
N ASP A 290 -19.06 -16.31 -1.95
CA ASP A 290 -19.25 -14.86 -1.72
C ASP A 290 -18.98 -14.43 -0.27
N GLN A 291 -19.29 -15.29 0.70
CA GLN A 291 -19.02 -15.03 2.12
C GLN A 291 -17.52 -15.20 2.40
N TRP A 292 -16.84 -16.05 1.63
CA TRP A 292 -15.39 -16.23 1.61
C TRP A 292 -14.63 -14.98 1.20
N CYS A 293 -14.96 -14.42 0.03
CA CYS A 293 -14.30 -13.20 -0.46
C CYS A 293 -14.49 -12.03 0.51
N ARG A 294 -15.66 -11.89 1.11
CA ARG A 294 -15.94 -10.82 2.08
C ARG A 294 -15.08 -10.93 3.34
N LEU A 295 -14.85 -12.14 3.86
CA LEU A 295 -13.99 -12.33 5.03
C LEU A 295 -12.51 -12.02 4.70
N ALA A 296 -12.06 -12.35 3.49
CA ALA A 296 -10.72 -12.03 3.00
C ALA A 296 -10.50 -10.52 2.75
N GLU A 297 -11.50 -9.83 2.20
CA GLU A 297 -11.48 -8.37 2.04
C GLU A 297 -11.42 -7.66 3.40
N LEU A 298 -12.16 -8.15 4.40
CA LEU A 298 -12.10 -7.62 5.76
C LEU A 298 -10.72 -7.82 6.42
N LEU A 299 -10.08 -8.96 6.17
CA LEU A 299 -8.71 -9.23 6.62
C LEU A 299 -7.69 -8.26 5.99
N ARG A 300 -7.86 -7.96 4.70
CA ARG A 300 -7.04 -7.01 3.94
C ARG A 300 -7.19 -5.58 4.47
N ASP A 301 -8.42 -5.16 4.76
CA ASP A 301 -8.74 -3.76 5.04
C ASP A 301 -8.53 -3.35 6.51
N PHE A 302 -8.62 -4.30 7.47
CA PHE A 302 -8.55 -3.99 8.90
C PHE A 302 -7.30 -4.50 9.63
N GLY A 303 -6.45 -5.26 8.95
CA GLY A 303 -5.28 -5.89 9.56
C GLY A 303 -5.68 -7.10 10.41
N ALA A 304 -5.22 -8.28 9.99
CA ALA A 304 -5.59 -9.53 10.62
C ALA A 304 -5.09 -9.60 12.08
N THR A 305 -6.00 -9.74 13.04
CA THR A 305 -5.60 -10.21 14.37
C THR A 305 -5.33 -11.71 14.31
N PRO A 306 -4.45 -12.28 15.16
CA PRO A 306 -4.16 -13.72 15.16
C PRO A 306 -5.39 -14.62 15.35
N THR A 307 -6.47 -14.08 15.92
CA THR A 307 -7.75 -14.77 16.03
C THR A 307 -8.45 -14.85 14.67
N VAL A 308 -8.54 -13.75 13.92
CA VAL A 308 -9.18 -13.73 12.60
C VAL A 308 -8.38 -14.58 11.60
N GLU A 309 -7.03 -14.55 11.65
CA GLU A 309 -6.18 -15.44 10.82
C GLU A 309 -6.49 -16.93 11.09
N ARG A 310 -6.62 -17.32 12.36
CA ARG A 310 -6.97 -18.71 12.74
C ARG A 310 -8.40 -19.08 12.34
N CYS A 311 -9.34 -18.15 12.44
CA CYS A 311 -10.73 -18.37 11.99
C CYS A 311 -10.78 -18.62 10.49
N TYR A 312 -10.09 -17.77 9.75
CA TYR A 312 -10.00 -17.85 8.31
C TYR A 312 -9.33 -19.16 7.86
N ALA A 313 -8.21 -19.55 8.48
CA ALA A 313 -7.56 -20.83 8.22
C ALA A 313 -8.46 -22.05 8.49
N LYS A 314 -9.18 -22.09 9.62
CA LYS A 314 -10.10 -23.20 9.96
C LYS A 314 -11.29 -23.29 9.02
N ALA A 315 -11.89 -22.16 8.68
CA ALA A 315 -12.99 -22.15 7.73
C ALA A 315 -12.47 -22.63 6.36
N LEU A 316 -11.23 -22.29 5.99
CA LEU A 316 -10.63 -22.66 4.72
C LEU A 316 -10.39 -24.17 4.65
N GLU A 317 -9.91 -24.78 5.74
CA GLU A 317 -9.82 -26.25 5.85
C GLU A 317 -11.18 -26.93 5.66
N ALA A 318 -12.26 -26.35 6.19
CA ALA A 318 -13.62 -26.89 6.04
C ALA A 318 -14.18 -26.72 4.60
N ALA A 319 -13.86 -25.62 3.92
CA ALA A 319 -14.22 -25.40 2.52
C ALA A 319 -13.40 -26.29 1.56
N ALA A 320 -12.13 -26.50 1.88
CA ALA A 320 -11.19 -27.30 1.12
C ALA A 320 -11.62 -28.77 0.99
N ALA A 321 -12.32 -29.30 1.99
CA ALA A 321 -12.88 -30.65 1.94
C ALA A 321 -13.96 -30.85 0.84
N LYS A 322 -14.44 -29.78 0.18
CA LYS A 322 -15.61 -29.84 -0.73
C LYS A 322 -15.38 -29.25 -2.13
N ASP A 323 -14.43 -28.34 -2.32
CA ASP A 323 -14.19 -27.67 -3.61
C ASP A 323 -12.73 -27.21 -3.78
N LEU A 324 -11.97 -27.89 -4.64
CA LEU A 324 -10.57 -27.59 -4.91
C LEU A 324 -10.36 -26.21 -5.54
N ALA A 325 -11.25 -25.79 -6.45
CA ALA A 325 -11.11 -24.53 -7.18
C ALA A 325 -11.24 -23.32 -6.24
N ALA A 326 -12.12 -23.42 -5.24
CA ALA A 326 -12.28 -22.39 -4.22
C ALA A 326 -10.99 -22.22 -3.38
N VAL A 327 -10.28 -23.31 -3.08
CA VAL A 327 -9.01 -23.27 -2.33
C VAL A 327 -7.90 -22.64 -3.15
N GLU A 328 -7.79 -23.01 -4.42
CA GLU A 328 -6.84 -22.39 -5.35
C GLU A 328 -7.05 -20.88 -5.43
N GLN A 329 -8.30 -20.45 -5.59
CA GLN A 329 -8.64 -19.02 -5.66
C GLN A 329 -8.36 -18.28 -4.35
N ALA A 330 -8.62 -18.91 -3.20
CA ALA A 330 -8.32 -18.34 -1.89
C ALA A 330 -6.81 -18.21 -1.66
N ALA A 331 -6.03 -19.24 -1.99
CA ALA A 331 -4.57 -19.20 -1.87
C ALA A 331 -3.98 -18.11 -2.77
N ASP A 332 -4.46 -17.99 -4.01
CA ASP A 332 -4.03 -16.94 -4.94
C ASP A 332 -4.38 -15.53 -4.42
N HIS A 333 -5.58 -15.36 -3.86
CA HIS A 333 -6.00 -14.10 -3.27
C HIS A 333 -5.11 -13.69 -2.09
N LEU A 334 -4.79 -14.61 -1.17
CA LEU A 334 -3.92 -14.32 -0.03
C LEU A 334 -2.50 -13.95 -0.44
N LEU A 335 -1.96 -14.65 -1.43
CA LEU A 335 -0.66 -14.32 -2.00
C LEU A 335 -0.65 -12.93 -2.62
N ARG A 336 -1.69 -12.57 -3.39
CA ARG A 336 -1.85 -11.21 -3.96
C ARG A 336 -2.00 -10.14 -2.87
N ALA A 337 -2.69 -10.48 -1.78
CA ALA A 337 -2.85 -9.59 -0.63
C ALA A 337 -1.60 -9.49 0.27
N ASP A 338 -0.52 -10.23 -0.01
CA ASP A 338 0.70 -10.36 0.82
C ASP A 338 0.43 -10.95 2.22
N GLN A 339 -0.64 -11.75 2.35
CA GLN A 339 -0.97 -12.50 3.57
C GLN A 339 -0.22 -13.83 3.59
N ILE A 340 1.11 -13.78 3.46
CA ILE A 340 1.94 -14.95 3.13
C ILE A 340 1.92 -16.03 4.23
N ARG A 341 1.90 -15.65 5.51
CA ARG A 341 1.76 -16.62 6.61
C ARG A 341 0.40 -17.34 6.57
N SER A 342 -0.66 -16.64 6.18
CA SER A 342 -2.01 -17.19 6.09
C SER A 342 -2.18 -18.08 4.86
N ALA A 343 -1.44 -17.81 3.78
CA ALA A 343 -1.45 -18.63 2.57
C ALA A 343 -0.74 -19.99 2.76
N GLN A 344 0.28 -20.06 3.62
CA GLN A 344 1.09 -21.26 3.84
C GLN A 344 0.26 -22.55 4.10
N PRO A 345 -0.65 -22.62 5.10
CA PRO A 345 -1.39 -23.86 5.38
C PRO A 345 -2.28 -24.31 4.21
N LEU A 346 -2.85 -23.38 3.44
CA LEU A 346 -3.64 -23.70 2.26
C LEU A 346 -2.81 -24.36 1.17
N LEU A 347 -1.64 -23.79 0.90
CA LEU A 347 -0.73 -24.29 -0.11
C LEU A 347 -0.20 -25.68 0.26
N SER A 348 0.11 -25.92 1.53
CA SER A 348 0.48 -27.26 2.03
C SER A 348 -0.67 -28.25 1.83
N TRP A 349 -1.89 -27.88 2.23
CA TRP A 349 -3.07 -28.74 2.04
C TRP A 349 -3.33 -29.06 0.57
N LEU A 350 -3.25 -28.06 -0.33
CA LEU A 350 -3.44 -28.23 -1.77
C LEU A 350 -2.51 -29.31 -2.33
N LEU A 351 -1.24 -29.27 -1.93
CA LEU A 351 -0.21 -30.22 -2.37
C LEU A 351 -0.41 -31.62 -1.78
N ASP A 352 -0.91 -31.72 -0.55
CA ASP A 352 -1.16 -32.98 0.15
C ASP A 352 -2.51 -33.63 -0.21
N SER A 353 -3.46 -32.87 -0.77
CA SER A 353 -4.81 -33.33 -1.13
C SER A 353 -4.83 -34.47 -2.16
N GLY A 354 -3.77 -34.59 -2.97
CA GLY A 354 -3.69 -35.52 -4.09
C GLY A 354 -4.58 -35.15 -5.28
N ALA A 355 -5.36 -34.06 -5.19
CA ALA A 355 -6.36 -33.67 -6.19
C ALA A 355 -5.79 -32.90 -7.38
N LEU A 356 -4.58 -32.34 -7.24
CA LEU A 356 -3.88 -31.61 -8.29
C LEU A 356 -3.22 -32.55 -9.30
N ASP A 357 -3.34 -32.23 -10.59
CA ASP A 357 -2.53 -32.86 -11.63
C ASP A 357 -1.03 -32.53 -11.46
N PRO A 358 -0.12 -33.24 -12.15
CA PRO A 358 1.32 -33.04 -11.98
C PRO A 358 1.84 -31.63 -12.29
N ASP A 359 1.19 -30.88 -13.18
CA ASP A 359 1.62 -29.55 -13.59
C ASP A 359 1.10 -28.49 -12.61
N GLN A 360 -0.17 -28.58 -12.23
CA GLN A 360 -0.76 -27.78 -11.15
C GLN A 360 0.00 -27.97 -9.84
N ARG A 361 0.32 -29.22 -9.48
CA ARG A 361 1.09 -29.54 -8.28
C ARG A 361 2.47 -28.89 -8.30
N ARG A 362 3.15 -28.90 -9.45
CA ARG A 362 4.45 -28.23 -9.60
C ARG A 362 4.33 -26.72 -9.46
N GLU A 363 3.31 -26.09 -10.05
CA GLU A 363 3.08 -24.66 -9.90
C GLU A 363 2.83 -24.27 -8.44
N TRP A 364 1.92 -24.96 -7.76
CA TRP A 364 1.61 -24.68 -6.35
C TRP A 364 2.78 -24.98 -5.41
N ALA A 365 3.59 -26.00 -5.71
CA ALA A 365 4.81 -26.29 -4.96
C ALA A 365 5.85 -25.17 -5.11
N ARG A 366 5.97 -24.55 -6.29
CA ARG A 366 6.83 -23.37 -6.49
C ARG A 366 6.35 -22.20 -5.65
N ARG A 367 5.03 -21.97 -5.60
CA ARG A 367 4.44 -20.90 -4.77
C ARG A 367 4.68 -21.15 -3.28
N LEU A 368 4.50 -22.38 -2.78
CA LEU A 368 4.79 -22.73 -1.39
C LEU A 368 6.28 -22.60 -1.06
N PHE A 369 7.16 -23.05 -1.96
CA PHE A 369 8.60 -22.87 -1.83
C PHE A 369 8.96 -21.39 -1.66
N ASP A 370 8.36 -20.53 -2.51
CA ASP A 370 8.56 -19.08 -2.44
C ASP A 370 8.02 -18.48 -1.14
N VAL A 371 6.89 -18.98 -0.62
CA VAL A 371 6.37 -18.62 0.70
C VAL A 371 7.38 -18.96 1.81
N HIS A 372 7.94 -20.16 1.86
CA HIS A 372 8.92 -20.52 2.89
C HIS A 372 10.23 -19.76 2.75
N CYS A 373 10.68 -19.53 1.51
CA CYS A 373 11.81 -18.66 1.22
C CYS A 373 11.57 -17.23 1.74
N TYR A 374 10.35 -16.71 1.54
CA TYR A 374 9.93 -15.41 2.04
C TYR A 374 9.86 -15.36 3.58
N LEU A 375 9.41 -16.43 4.23
CA LEU A 375 9.35 -16.52 5.70
C LEU A 375 10.73 -16.74 6.35
N GLY A 376 11.73 -17.15 5.57
CA GLY A 376 13.06 -17.51 6.07
C GLY A 376 13.12 -18.94 6.66
N ASP A 377 12.10 -19.75 6.42
CA ASP A 377 11.98 -21.12 6.93
C ASP A 377 12.73 -22.09 6.02
N ILE A 378 14.05 -22.08 6.11
CA ILE A 378 14.92 -22.81 5.20
C ILE A 378 14.70 -24.33 5.19
N HIS A 379 14.35 -24.89 6.35
CA HIS A 379 14.07 -26.33 6.49
C HIS A 379 12.80 -26.72 5.73
N GLU A 380 11.75 -25.91 5.83
CA GLU A 380 10.49 -26.13 5.12
C GLU A 380 10.64 -25.87 3.62
N ALA A 381 11.35 -24.81 3.23
CA ALA A 381 11.67 -24.54 1.82
C ALA A 381 12.41 -25.73 1.19
N ARG A 382 13.38 -26.31 1.90
CA ARG A 382 14.10 -27.50 1.46
C ARG A 382 13.18 -28.74 1.39
N ALA A 383 12.33 -28.95 2.39
CA ALA A 383 11.37 -30.06 2.38
C ALA A 383 10.40 -29.99 1.18
N VAL A 384 9.89 -28.81 0.86
CA VAL A 384 9.01 -28.56 -0.31
C VAL A 384 9.77 -28.85 -1.60
N ALA A 385 11.03 -28.38 -1.69
CA ALA A 385 11.88 -28.62 -2.84
C ALA A 385 12.12 -30.11 -3.07
N ASP A 386 12.57 -30.83 -2.04
CA ASP A 386 12.91 -32.26 -2.11
C ASP A 386 11.68 -33.11 -2.43
N ARG A 387 10.51 -32.74 -1.89
CA ARG A 387 9.27 -33.52 -2.03
C ARG A 387 8.56 -33.32 -3.37
N TRP A 388 8.61 -32.12 -3.94
CA TRP A 388 7.73 -31.77 -5.08
C TRP A 388 8.41 -31.05 -6.24
N LEU A 389 9.57 -30.40 -6.05
CA LEU A 389 10.22 -29.60 -7.09
C LEU A 389 11.49 -30.22 -7.65
N TRP A 390 12.10 -31.15 -6.91
CA TRP A 390 13.30 -31.85 -7.35
C TRP A 390 12.94 -32.83 -8.48
N ALA A 391 13.06 -32.36 -9.72
CA ALA A 391 12.84 -33.15 -10.92
C ALA A 391 14.20 -33.36 -11.62
N PRO A 392 14.77 -34.59 -11.60
CA PRO A 392 16.02 -34.90 -12.28
C PRO A 392 16.00 -34.52 -13.78
N ASP A 393 14.81 -34.54 -14.36
CA ASP A 393 14.57 -34.29 -15.78
C ASP A 393 14.36 -32.80 -16.13
N ASP A 394 14.33 -31.90 -15.13
CA ASP A 394 14.24 -30.44 -15.32
C ASP A 394 15.42 -29.72 -14.62
N PRO A 395 16.58 -29.64 -15.30
CA PRO A 395 17.78 -29.02 -14.72
C PRO A 395 17.66 -27.50 -14.53
N ALA A 396 16.78 -26.82 -15.30
CA ALA A 396 16.56 -25.38 -15.15
C ALA A 396 15.81 -25.07 -13.85
N LEU A 397 14.77 -25.86 -13.53
CA LEU A 397 14.05 -25.76 -12.27
C LEU A 397 14.97 -26.08 -11.09
N THR A 398 15.70 -27.19 -11.18
CA THR A 398 16.65 -27.63 -10.13
C THR A 398 17.73 -26.57 -9.86
N GLY A 399 18.23 -25.91 -10.91
CA GLY A 399 19.19 -24.81 -10.80
C GLY A 399 18.65 -23.59 -10.04
N SER A 400 17.43 -23.15 -10.37
CA SER A 400 16.77 -22.01 -9.73
C SER A 400 16.51 -22.25 -8.24
N VAL A 401 15.96 -23.43 -7.90
CA VAL A 401 15.70 -23.84 -6.50
C VAL A 401 16.99 -23.90 -5.70
N SER A 402 18.04 -24.51 -6.25
CA SER A 402 19.36 -24.62 -5.61
C SER A 402 20.03 -23.26 -5.38
N GLN A 403 19.85 -22.29 -6.28
CA GLN A 403 20.36 -20.93 -6.09
C GLN A 403 19.63 -20.22 -4.94
N ARG A 404 18.31 -20.34 -4.86
CA ARG A 404 17.51 -19.71 -3.78
C ARG A 404 17.80 -20.32 -2.41
N LEU A 405 17.94 -21.64 -2.31
CA LEU A 405 18.34 -22.28 -1.06
C LEU A 405 19.73 -21.83 -0.58
N ARG A 406 20.73 -21.75 -1.47
CA ARG A 406 22.07 -21.23 -1.12
C ARG A 406 22.03 -19.78 -0.63
N LEU A 407 21.18 -18.94 -1.24
CA LEU A 407 20.98 -17.57 -0.77
C LEU A 407 20.39 -17.54 0.65
N LEU A 408 19.44 -18.41 0.97
CA LEU A 408 18.89 -18.54 2.32
C LEU A 408 19.94 -19.05 3.32
N GLU A 409 20.72 -20.06 2.97
CA GLU A 409 21.78 -20.62 3.83
C GLU A 409 22.81 -19.57 4.21
N SER A 410 23.21 -18.75 3.23
CA SER A 410 24.14 -17.63 3.46
C SER A 410 23.59 -16.57 4.44
N ARG A 411 22.26 -16.49 4.59
CA ARG A 411 21.57 -15.54 5.47
C ARG A 411 21.34 -16.07 6.87
N SER A 412 21.26 -17.39 7.05
CA SER A 412 21.01 -18.02 8.35
C SER A 412 22.21 -17.94 9.32
N GLY A 413 23.41 -17.59 8.83
CA GLY A 413 24.63 -17.48 9.62
C GLY A 413 25.10 -18.84 10.18
N PRO A 414 26.38 -18.95 10.60
CA PRO A 414 26.81 -20.12 11.36
C PRO A 414 26.02 -20.20 12.67
N LYS A 415 25.42 -21.36 12.96
CA LYS A 415 24.85 -21.63 14.30
C LYS A 415 25.93 -21.31 15.34
N PRO A 416 25.63 -20.56 16.42
CA PRO A 416 26.58 -20.44 17.51
C PRO A 416 26.87 -21.84 18.01
N GLU A 417 28.13 -22.28 17.88
CA GLU A 417 28.58 -23.52 18.49
C GLU A 417 28.25 -23.44 19.97
N SER A 418 27.46 -24.41 20.44
CA SER A 418 27.16 -24.57 21.85
C SER A 418 28.48 -24.61 22.60
N ALA A 419 28.74 -23.58 23.42
CA ALA A 419 29.88 -23.53 24.31
C ALA A 419 29.86 -24.81 25.15
N VAL A 420 30.80 -25.70 24.87
CA VAL A 420 31.13 -26.82 25.74
C VAL A 420 31.58 -26.21 27.07
N PRO A 421 30.99 -26.57 28.22
CA PRO A 421 31.46 -26.06 29.49
C PRO A 421 32.87 -26.64 29.72
N GLY A 422 33.87 -25.76 29.67
CA GLY A 422 35.25 -26.09 29.97
C GLY A 422 35.35 -26.61 31.41
N GLY A 423 35.75 -27.87 31.54
CA GLY A 423 36.14 -28.45 32.81
C GLY A 423 37.38 -27.74 33.34
N GLU A 424 37.35 -27.43 34.62
CA GLU A 424 38.51 -27.06 35.42
C GLU A 424 39.55 -28.19 35.36
N GLU A 425 40.73 -27.89 34.83
CA GLU A 425 41.94 -28.60 35.20
C GLU A 425 42.93 -27.54 35.73
N GLY A 426 43.13 -27.59 37.04
CA GLY A 426 44.07 -26.75 37.74
C GLY A 426 45.50 -27.14 37.41
N ASP A 427 46.38 -26.16 37.41
CA ASP A 427 47.81 -26.42 37.43
C ASP A 427 48.45 -25.79 38.68
N LYS A 428 49.06 -26.68 39.46
CA LYS A 428 50.04 -26.36 40.49
C LYS A 428 51.39 -26.43 39.79
N THR A 429 52.09 -25.31 39.64
CA THR A 429 53.50 -25.12 40.05
C THR A 429 53.98 -23.72 39.76
#